data_AF-A0A2G2PQ81-F1
#
_entry.id   AF-A0A2G2PQ81-F1
#
_cell.length_a   1.000
_cell.length_b   1.000
_cell.length_c   1.000
_cell.angle_alpha   90.00
_cell.angle_beta   90.00
_cell.angle_gamma   90.00
#
_symmetry.space_group_name_H-M   'P 1'
#
loop_
_entity.id
_entity.type
_entity.pdbx_description
1 polymer ?
#
loop_
_entity_poly.entity_id
_entity_poly.type
_entity_poly.pdbx_seq_one_letter_code
_entity_poly.pdbx_strand_id
1 'polypeptide(L)'
;MCTVSFFPKGNGDFILTSNRDESPLRNTIPPEAYSVEGVNLLFPKDEKAGGTWIGVSDKKRLICLLNGGFEAHIPKQKYRLSRGVIVTNLLTSDDAVSEIENFNFNDIEPFTIILVDYKEELRLYELVWDGTIKHFSEKSLVPIIWSSSLLYSAETKKKRAIWFSEFLKEHQNPSEAAILNFHKTAGEGNNKTNLVMDRGFVRTKSITRIKKMENQVEMNYEDLQSHQNKTVNSMIGSGKLIVIAFPDTFVTVSDEWKCKLLPLVGLGTFKQIKAGHAALVLIENKTGKASYYDFGRYVTPKSFGRVRSAETDAELEIPFKAKLIGNGPLENLDTFLRWLEGNPQKTHGEGRMLASVCEEVNFEKAEKYIHKLQNKGNVPYRAFAENGSNCARFVTETILASTQNKEIIKGLNHIKRFTPSPIGNVDIAASSKMFEVLNGVIVTYKGSVLKENLINYFHRNKDNIVELKETSTLPETAQKVTGTGSNAWFEIEITEGFENQYKIKRFNDLHELDYIGLFEADAEFDINSSYQFTHDSHCNHCHIIQNGRKVKFSNIKTCPEFSQLQKVLSA
;
A
#
# COMPACT_ATOMS: atom_id res chain seq x y z
N MET A 1 -25.82 -16.19 -16.48
CA MET A 1 -24.50 -15.84 -17.06
C MET A 1 -24.29 -16.66 -18.30
N CYS A 2 -24.12 -15.97 -19.42
CA CYS A 2 -24.55 -16.54 -20.68
C CYS A 2 -23.48 -16.50 -21.73
N THR A 3 -22.71 -15.42 -21.85
CA THR A 3 -21.52 -15.39 -22.71
C THR A 3 -20.37 -14.74 -21.99
N VAL A 4 -19.19 -15.32 -22.16
CA VAL A 4 -17.92 -14.74 -21.70
C VAL A 4 -16.90 -14.88 -22.80
N SER A 5 -16.06 -13.88 -22.98
CA SER A 5 -14.87 -13.96 -23.83
C SER A 5 -13.63 -13.64 -23.02
N PHE A 6 -12.53 -14.29 -23.34
CA PHE A 6 -11.21 -14.02 -22.81
C PHE A 6 -10.29 -13.57 -23.95
N PHE A 7 -9.51 -12.52 -23.71
CA PHE A 7 -8.50 -12.00 -24.63
C PHE A 7 -7.19 -11.86 -23.86
N PRO A 8 -6.20 -12.73 -24.09
CA PRO A 8 -4.86 -12.50 -23.55
C PRO A 8 -4.27 -11.25 -24.21
N LYS A 9 -3.56 -10.46 -23.40
CA LYS A 9 -2.71 -9.35 -23.81
C LYS A 9 -1.27 -9.73 -23.37
N GLY A 10 -0.26 -9.29 -24.11
CA GLY A 10 1.13 -9.68 -23.81
C GLY A 10 1.53 -9.42 -22.35
N ASN A 11 2.61 -10.05 -21.88
CA ASN A 11 3.12 -9.89 -20.50
C ASN A 11 2.15 -10.36 -19.40
N GLY A 12 1.33 -11.37 -19.69
CA GLY A 12 0.38 -11.93 -18.73
C GLY A 12 -0.81 -11.00 -18.45
N ASP A 13 -1.05 -10.01 -19.30
CA ASP A 13 -2.22 -9.14 -19.24
C ASP A 13 -3.43 -9.82 -19.90
N PHE A 14 -4.64 -9.38 -19.58
CA PHE A 14 -5.84 -9.93 -20.23
C PHE A 14 -7.06 -9.02 -20.09
N ILE A 15 -8.05 -9.29 -20.95
CA ILE A 15 -9.40 -8.74 -20.85
C ILE A 15 -10.37 -9.91 -20.84
N LEU A 16 -11.23 -9.97 -19.82
CA LEU A 16 -12.36 -10.89 -19.77
C LEU A 16 -13.65 -10.08 -19.74
N THR A 17 -14.58 -10.38 -20.64
CA THR A 17 -15.86 -9.68 -20.72
C THR A 17 -17.00 -10.68 -20.66
N SER A 18 -18.02 -10.41 -19.85
CA SER A 18 -19.17 -11.28 -19.71
C SER A 18 -20.51 -10.55 -19.82
N ASN A 19 -21.42 -11.14 -20.57
CA ASN A 19 -22.85 -10.80 -20.60
C ASN A 19 -23.59 -11.70 -19.62
N ARG A 20 -24.29 -11.06 -18.66
CA ARG A 20 -25.21 -11.75 -17.77
C ARG A 20 -26.63 -11.64 -18.29
N ASP A 21 -27.19 -12.76 -18.77
CA ASP A 21 -28.64 -12.87 -18.90
C ASP A 21 -29.24 -13.52 -17.68
N GLU A 22 -30.35 -12.95 -17.24
CA GLU A 22 -31.08 -13.32 -16.04
C GLU A 22 -32.51 -12.77 -16.10
N SER A 23 -33.38 -13.26 -15.23
CA SER A 23 -34.71 -12.69 -15.02
C SER A 23 -34.63 -11.18 -14.74
N PRO A 24 -35.45 -10.36 -15.42
CA PRO A 24 -35.43 -8.91 -15.22
C PRO A 24 -35.69 -8.49 -13.77
N LEU A 25 -36.53 -9.26 -13.07
CA LEU A 25 -36.95 -9.04 -11.68
C LEU A 25 -35.88 -9.41 -10.65
N ARG A 26 -34.75 -10.00 -11.06
CA ARG A 26 -33.69 -10.43 -10.14
C ARG A 26 -32.69 -9.30 -9.94
N ASN A 27 -32.71 -8.66 -8.78
CA ASN A 27 -31.85 -7.53 -8.47
C ASN A 27 -30.37 -7.92 -8.30
N THR A 28 -29.52 -6.93 -8.56
CA THR A 28 -28.06 -7.03 -8.51
C THR A 28 -27.52 -5.81 -7.79
N ILE A 29 -26.55 -6.01 -6.89
CA ILE A 29 -25.71 -4.93 -6.37
C ILE A 29 -24.51 -4.78 -7.32
N PRO A 30 -24.22 -3.56 -7.83
CA PRO A 30 -23.03 -3.29 -8.62
C PRO A 30 -21.73 -3.70 -7.91
N PRO A 31 -20.58 -3.80 -8.61
CA PRO A 31 -19.34 -4.27 -8.00
C PRO A 31 -18.93 -3.47 -6.77
N GLU A 32 -18.61 -4.18 -5.69
CA GLU A 32 -18.09 -3.64 -4.45
C GLU A 32 -16.96 -4.53 -3.92
N ALA A 33 -16.14 -3.96 -3.04
CA ALA A 33 -15.13 -4.71 -2.33
C ALA A 33 -15.78 -5.41 -1.12
N TYR A 34 -15.51 -6.71 -0.97
CA TYR A 34 -15.99 -7.53 0.13
C TYR A 34 -14.81 -8.26 0.75
N SER A 35 -14.77 -8.34 2.08
CA SER A 35 -13.85 -9.24 2.78
C SER A 35 -14.59 -10.55 3.09
N VAL A 36 -14.11 -11.66 2.55
CA VAL A 36 -14.66 -13.01 2.77
C VAL A 36 -13.52 -13.89 3.26
N GLU A 37 -13.65 -14.46 4.45
CA GLU A 37 -12.61 -15.33 5.06
C GLU A 37 -11.22 -14.67 5.14
N GLY A 38 -11.18 -13.34 5.32
CA GLY A 38 -9.94 -12.56 5.38
C GLY A 38 -9.30 -12.24 4.02
N VAL A 39 -9.94 -12.65 2.92
CA VAL A 39 -9.52 -12.37 1.54
C VAL A 39 -10.36 -11.24 0.97
N ASN A 40 -9.72 -10.26 0.32
CA ASN A 40 -10.45 -9.18 -0.34
C ASN A 40 -10.89 -9.61 -1.74
N LEU A 41 -12.19 -9.49 -1.98
CA LEU A 41 -12.86 -9.84 -3.22
C LEU A 41 -13.51 -8.60 -3.83
N LEU A 42 -13.49 -8.48 -5.15
CA LEU A 42 -14.23 -7.47 -5.90
C LEU A 42 -15.19 -8.16 -6.86
N PHE A 43 -16.49 -7.95 -6.67
CA PHE A 43 -17.53 -8.55 -7.52
C PHE A 43 -18.88 -7.85 -7.45
N PRO A 44 -19.74 -7.93 -8.47
CA PRO A 44 -21.17 -7.65 -8.35
C PRO A 44 -21.88 -8.79 -7.61
N LYS A 45 -22.91 -8.47 -6.82
CA LYS A 45 -23.58 -9.45 -5.95
C LYS A 45 -25.02 -9.69 -6.38
N ASP A 46 -25.44 -10.95 -6.39
CA ASP A 46 -26.83 -11.33 -6.58
C ASP A 46 -27.60 -11.14 -5.26
N GLU A 47 -28.57 -10.22 -5.21
CA GLU A 47 -29.29 -9.92 -3.96
C GLU A 47 -30.09 -11.12 -3.46
N LYS A 48 -30.64 -11.92 -4.37
CA LYS A 48 -31.54 -13.03 -4.02
C LYS A 48 -30.77 -14.26 -3.52
N ALA A 49 -29.69 -14.62 -4.21
CA ALA A 49 -28.89 -15.81 -3.87
C ALA A 49 -27.71 -15.50 -2.92
N GLY A 50 -27.39 -14.23 -2.71
CA GLY A 50 -26.29 -13.78 -1.84
C GLY A 50 -24.88 -14.04 -2.38
N GLY A 51 -24.74 -14.77 -3.48
CA GLY A 51 -23.46 -15.09 -4.12
C GLY A 51 -23.10 -14.15 -5.28
N THR A 52 -22.03 -14.51 -5.99
CA THR A 52 -21.62 -13.85 -7.23
C THR A 52 -21.50 -14.85 -8.37
N TRP A 53 -21.46 -14.35 -9.59
CA TRP A 53 -21.18 -15.11 -10.80
C TRP A 53 -19.88 -14.69 -11.48
N ILE A 54 -19.26 -13.60 -11.04
CA ILE A 54 -17.99 -13.12 -11.58
C ILE A 54 -17.27 -12.33 -10.50
N GLY A 55 -15.98 -12.55 -10.33
CA GLY A 55 -15.22 -11.82 -9.33
C GLY A 55 -13.74 -11.95 -9.50
N VAL A 56 -13.02 -11.06 -8.82
CA VAL A 56 -11.57 -11.13 -8.65
C VAL A 56 -11.20 -11.12 -7.19
N SER A 57 -10.06 -11.71 -6.84
CA SER A 57 -9.53 -11.72 -5.48
C SER A 57 -8.10 -11.20 -5.39
N ASP A 58 -7.71 -10.77 -4.20
CA ASP A 58 -6.33 -10.37 -3.90
C ASP A 58 -5.32 -11.54 -3.98
N LYS A 59 -5.81 -12.79 -4.02
CA LYS A 59 -5.05 -14.01 -4.38
C LYS A 59 -4.67 -14.11 -5.86
N LYS A 60 -4.87 -13.04 -6.65
CA LYS A 60 -4.53 -12.94 -8.08
C LYS A 60 -5.30 -13.94 -8.94
N ARG A 61 -6.61 -13.99 -8.70
CA ARG A 61 -7.52 -14.93 -9.37
C ARG A 61 -8.78 -14.23 -9.84
N LEU A 62 -9.30 -14.67 -10.98
CA LEU A 62 -10.61 -14.32 -11.51
C LEU A 62 -11.42 -15.59 -11.72
N ILE A 63 -12.65 -15.59 -11.21
CA ILE A 63 -13.62 -16.66 -11.47
C ILE A 63 -14.83 -16.07 -12.19
N CYS A 64 -15.25 -16.72 -13.26
CA CYS A 64 -16.47 -16.40 -13.99
C CYS A 64 -17.32 -17.66 -14.17
N LEU A 65 -18.54 -17.66 -13.65
CA LEU A 65 -19.50 -18.76 -13.66
C LEU A 65 -20.49 -18.61 -14.83
N LEU A 66 -20.72 -19.68 -15.58
CA LEU A 66 -21.83 -19.84 -16.52
C LEU A 66 -22.79 -20.93 -16.04
N ASN A 67 -24.07 -20.79 -16.40
CA ASN A 67 -25.10 -21.77 -16.04
C ASN A 67 -25.08 -22.99 -16.96
N GLY A 68 -25.20 -24.20 -16.40
CA GLY A 68 -25.25 -25.46 -17.13
C GLY A 68 -23.88 -26.06 -17.45
N GLY A 69 -23.84 -27.37 -17.69
CA GLY A 69 -22.64 -28.10 -18.15
C GLY A 69 -22.51 -28.02 -19.67
N PHE A 70 -22.30 -29.15 -20.36
CA PHE A 70 -22.29 -29.21 -21.84
C PHE A 70 -23.70 -29.03 -22.46
N GLU A 71 -24.71 -29.53 -21.77
CA GLU A 71 -26.11 -29.53 -22.18
C GLU A 71 -27.01 -28.86 -21.14
N ALA A 72 -28.26 -28.57 -21.52
CA ALA A 72 -29.26 -28.08 -20.58
C ALA A 72 -29.67 -29.22 -19.62
N HIS A 73 -29.55 -28.99 -18.32
CA HIS A 73 -29.92 -29.97 -17.30
C HIS A 73 -31.38 -29.79 -16.84
N ILE A 74 -31.95 -30.86 -16.27
CA ILE A 74 -33.24 -30.80 -15.58
C ILE A 74 -32.99 -30.38 -14.13
N PRO A 75 -33.56 -29.26 -13.65
CA PRO A 75 -33.36 -28.79 -12.27
C PRO A 75 -33.91 -29.78 -11.23
N LYS A 76 -33.16 -30.01 -10.14
CA LYS A 76 -33.62 -30.73 -8.94
C LYS A 76 -34.34 -29.77 -7.99
N GLN A 77 -35.23 -30.30 -7.14
CA GLN A 77 -35.91 -29.50 -6.10
C GLN A 77 -34.93 -28.91 -5.06
N LYS A 78 -33.86 -29.63 -4.73
CA LYS A 78 -32.84 -29.20 -3.77
C LYS A 78 -31.45 -29.57 -4.27
N TYR A 79 -30.52 -28.64 -4.05
CA TYR A 79 -29.09 -28.82 -4.27
C TYR A 79 -28.35 -28.55 -2.95
N ARG A 80 -27.21 -29.23 -2.77
CA ARG A 80 -26.37 -29.14 -1.56
C ARG A 80 -25.78 -27.75 -1.37
N LEU A 81 -25.38 -27.09 -2.46
CA LEU A 81 -24.71 -25.80 -2.43
C LEU A 81 -25.09 -24.94 -3.64
N SER A 82 -25.18 -23.63 -3.45
CA SER A 82 -25.35 -22.66 -4.54
C SER A 82 -24.07 -22.51 -5.36
N ARG A 83 -24.20 -22.48 -6.69
CA ARG A 83 -23.08 -22.23 -7.62
C ARG A 83 -22.34 -20.93 -7.31
N GLY A 84 -23.05 -19.90 -6.83
CA GLY A 84 -22.42 -18.62 -6.49
C GLY A 84 -21.53 -18.67 -5.24
N VAL A 85 -21.72 -19.67 -4.37
CA VAL A 85 -20.83 -19.91 -3.22
C VAL A 85 -19.55 -20.61 -3.67
N ILE A 86 -19.63 -21.48 -4.67
CA ILE A 86 -18.42 -22.11 -5.26
C ILE A 86 -17.50 -21.03 -5.83
N VAL A 87 -18.07 -20.00 -6.47
CA VAL A 87 -17.30 -18.85 -6.96
C VAL A 87 -16.52 -18.19 -5.84
N THR A 88 -17.16 -17.88 -4.70
CA THR A 88 -16.47 -17.25 -3.57
C THR A 88 -15.42 -18.18 -2.96
N ASN A 89 -15.71 -19.48 -2.79
CA ASN A 89 -14.75 -20.44 -2.25
C ASN A 89 -13.48 -20.56 -3.11
N LEU A 90 -13.63 -20.59 -4.43
CA LEU A 90 -12.48 -20.65 -5.34
C LEU A 90 -11.69 -19.33 -5.36
N LEU A 91 -12.38 -18.20 -5.18
CA LEU A 91 -11.73 -16.90 -5.06
C LEU A 91 -10.94 -16.74 -3.75
N THR A 92 -11.40 -17.35 -2.65
CA THR A 92 -10.72 -17.30 -1.34
C THR A 92 -9.66 -18.38 -1.14
N SER A 93 -9.73 -19.49 -1.87
CA SER A 93 -8.77 -20.60 -1.76
C SER A 93 -7.32 -20.19 -2.08
N ASP A 94 -6.36 -20.77 -1.36
CA ASP A 94 -4.93 -20.58 -1.65
C ASP A 94 -4.50 -21.24 -2.97
N ASP A 95 -5.10 -22.38 -3.30
CA ASP A 95 -4.88 -23.14 -4.52
C ASP A 95 -6.22 -23.61 -5.10
N ALA A 96 -6.80 -22.83 -6.03
CA ALA A 96 -8.07 -23.19 -6.64
C ALA A 96 -7.97 -24.44 -7.52
N VAL A 97 -6.80 -24.74 -8.09
CA VAL A 97 -6.63 -25.94 -8.93
C VAL A 97 -6.77 -27.17 -8.03
N SER A 98 -6.03 -27.22 -6.93
CA SER A 98 -6.14 -28.30 -5.94
C SER A 98 -7.52 -28.35 -5.28
N GLU A 99 -8.15 -27.20 -5.00
CA GLU A 99 -9.52 -27.15 -4.47
C GLU A 99 -10.49 -27.81 -5.46
N ILE A 100 -10.48 -27.41 -6.74
CA ILE A 100 -11.33 -28.02 -7.79
C ILE A 100 -11.05 -29.52 -7.92
N GLU A 101 -9.80 -29.95 -7.77
CA GLU A 101 -9.47 -31.35 -7.90
C GLU A 101 -10.10 -32.21 -6.80
N ASN A 102 -10.10 -31.70 -5.57
CA ASN A 102 -10.57 -32.43 -4.39
C ASN A 102 -12.04 -32.15 -4.02
N PHE A 103 -12.67 -31.15 -4.64
CA PHE A 103 -14.01 -30.73 -4.27
C PHE A 103 -15.08 -31.76 -4.63
N ASN A 104 -15.98 -32.03 -3.68
CA ASN A 104 -17.11 -32.93 -3.89
C ASN A 104 -18.26 -32.21 -4.61
N PHE A 105 -18.39 -32.41 -5.92
CA PHE A 105 -19.46 -31.79 -6.72
C PHE A 105 -20.83 -32.49 -6.61
N ASN A 106 -20.95 -33.55 -5.81
CA ASN A 106 -22.22 -34.26 -5.65
C ASN A 106 -23.35 -33.33 -5.15
N ASP A 107 -24.52 -33.50 -5.77
CA ASP A 107 -25.72 -32.71 -5.55
C ASP A 107 -25.56 -31.19 -5.73
N ILE A 108 -24.69 -30.79 -6.65
CA ILE A 108 -24.57 -29.42 -7.12
C ILE A 108 -25.16 -29.27 -8.51
N GLU A 109 -25.85 -28.15 -8.73
CA GLU A 109 -26.47 -27.84 -10.01
C GLU A 109 -25.39 -27.65 -11.10
N PRO A 110 -25.52 -28.26 -12.30
CA PRO A 110 -24.53 -28.14 -13.38
C PRO A 110 -24.12 -26.70 -13.73
N PHE A 111 -22.84 -26.52 -14.02
CA PHE A 111 -22.23 -25.23 -14.31
C PHE A 111 -20.92 -25.35 -15.10
N THR A 112 -20.49 -24.20 -15.63
CA THR A 112 -19.13 -24.02 -16.16
C THR A 112 -18.45 -22.89 -15.41
N ILE A 113 -17.19 -23.06 -15.01
CA ILE A 113 -16.33 -22.02 -14.45
C ILE A 113 -15.17 -21.78 -15.41
N ILE A 114 -14.96 -20.51 -15.72
CA ILE A 114 -13.72 -20.02 -16.31
C ILE A 114 -12.88 -19.44 -15.18
N LEU A 115 -11.74 -20.07 -14.93
CA LEU A 115 -10.77 -19.69 -13.92
C LEU A 115 -9.57 -19.07 -14.63
N VAL A 116 -9.26 -17.82 -14.30
CA VAL A 116 -7.99 -17.18 -14.69
C VAL A 116 -7.15 -17.04 -13.44
N ASP A 117 -6.03 -17.73 -13.38
CA ASP A 117 -5.03 -17.59 -12.31
C ASP A 117 -3.85 -16.80 -12.86
N TYR A 118 -3.40 -15.79 -12.13
CA TYR A 118 -2.30 -14.92 -12.54
C TYR A 118 -1.38 -14.59 -11.35
N LYS A 119 -1.27 -15.52 -10.39
CA LYS A 119 -0.41 -15.39 -9.22
C LYS A 119 1.07 -15.43 -9.56
N GLU A 120 1.48 -16.39 -10.39
CA GLU A 120 2.87 -16.57 -10.84
C GLU A 120 3.00 -16.28 -12.33
N GLU A 121 2.25 -17.05 -13.14
CA GLU A 121 2.08 -16.84 -14.57
C GLU A 121 0.60 -16.86 -14.92
N LEU A 122 0.25 -16.27 -16.06
CA LEU A 122 -1.14 -16.25 -16.53
C LEU A 122 -1.52 -17.67 -16.99
N ARG A 123 -2.47 -18.28 -16.30
CA ARG A 123 -3.07 -19.57 -16.66
C ARG A 123 -4.57 -19.47 -16.77
N LEU A 124 -5.13 -20.22 -17.71
CA LEU A 124 -6.55 -20.22 -18.02
C LEU A 124 -7.08 -21.65 -17.91
N TYR A 125 -8.10 -21.84 -17.09
CA TYR A 125 -8.72 -23.14 -16.86
C TYR A 125 -10.22 -23.09 -17.15
N GLU A 126 -10.75 -24.22 -17.61
CA GLU A 126 -12.18 -24.48 -17.74
C GLU A 126 -12.56 -25.67 -16.86
N LEU A 127 -13.53 -25.44 -15.99
CA LEU A 127 -14.21 -26.47 -15.22
C LEU A 127 -15.64 -26.60 -15.73
N VAL A 128 -16.03 -27.77 -16.22
CA VAL A 128 -17.42 -28.13 -16.54
C VAL A 128 -17.88 -29.21 -15.59
N TRP A 129 -18.87 -28.90 -14.76
CA TRP A 129 -19.61 -29.88 -13.98
C TRP A 129 -20.90 -30.21 -14.73
N ASP A 130 -20.97 -31.41 -15.32
CA ASP A 130 -22.13 -31.86 -16.09
C ASP A 130 -23.26 -32.45 -15.23
N GLY A 131 -23.03 -32.59 -13.91
CA GLY A 131 -23.96 -33.20 -12.96
C GLY A 131 -23.57 -34.63 -12.56
N THR A 132 -22.63 -35.24 -13.27
CA THR A 132 -22.13 -36.60 -13.05
C THR A 132 -20.61 -36.65 -12.99
N ILE A 133 -19.93 -36.01 -13.95
CA ILE A 133 -18.48 -36.04 -14.14
C ILE A 133 -17.96 -34.60 -14.11
N LYS A 134 -16.83 -34.44 -13.42
CA LYS A 134 -16.04 -33.21 -13.40
C LYS A 134 -15.09 -33.23 -14.59
N HIS A 135 -15.21 -32.26 -15.49
CA HIS A 135 -14.29 -32.06 -16.60
C HIS A 135 -13.47 -30.81 -16.31
N PHE A 136 -12.19 -30.97 -16.01
CA PHE A 136 -11.30 -29.86 -15.69
C PHE A 136 -10.08 -29.90 -16.60
N SER A 137 -9.77 -28.77 -17.23
CA SER A 137 -8.64 -28.68 -18.18
C SER A 137 -8.06 -27.28 -18.24
N GLU A 138 -6.74 -27.21 -18.43
CA GLU A 138 -6.05 -25.98 -18.80
C GLU A 138 -6.29 -25.67 -20.29
N LYS A 139 -6.45 -24.39 -20.63
CA LYS A 139 -6.69 -23.90 -21.99
C LYS A 139 -5.51 -23.07 -22.45
N SER A 140 -5.27 -23.10 -23.75
CA SER A 140 -4.28 -22.23 -24.38
C SER A 140 -4.66 -20.75 -24.21
N LEU A 141 -3.66 -19.90 -24.00
CA LEU A 141 -3.82 -18.45 -23.91
C LEU A 141 -4.02 -17.84 -25.31
N VAL A 142 -5.21 -18.06 -25.86
CA VAL A 142 -5.69 -17.44 -27.10
C VAL A 142 -7.07 -16.80 -26.86
N PRO A 143 -7.54 -15.92 -27.76
CA PRO A 143 -8.90 -15.42 -27.65
C PRO A 143 -9.93 -16.56 -27.71
N ILE A 144 -10.77 -16.68 -26.67
CA ILE A 144 -11.80 -17.74 -26.57
C ILE A 144 -13.13 -17.11 -26.16
N ILE A 145 -14.24 -17.65 -26.68
CA ILE A 145 -15.61 -17.31 -26.27
C ILE A 145 -16.32 -18.57 -25.76
N TRP A 146 -17.05 -18.42 -24.65
CA TRP A 146 -17.91 -19.44 -24.08
C TRP A 146 -19.36 -18.97 -24.08
N SER A 147 -20.28 -19.92 -24.20
CA SER A 147 -21.72 -19.66 -24.16
C SER A 147 -22.46 -20.73 -23.35
N SER A 148 -23.35 -20.29 -22.45
CA SER A 148 -24.12 -21.14 -21.53
C SER A 148 -25.02 -22.13 -22.26
N SER A 149 -24.98 -23.39 -21.81
CA SER A 149 -25.77 -24.49 -22.36
C SER A 149 -27.22 -24.50 -21.94
N LEU A 150 -27.53 -23.89 -20.79
CA LEU A 150 -28.89 -23.84 -20.28
C LEU A 150 -29.78 -22.88 -21.08
N LEU A 151 -29.20 -21.84 -21.67
CA LEU A 151 -29.95 -20.75 -22.31
C LEU A 151 -29.86 -20.75 -23.84
N TYR A 152 -28.86 -21.43 -24.40
CA TYR A 152 -28.60 -21.43 -25.84
C TYR A 152 -28.54 -22.84 -26.40
N SER A 153 -29.31 -23.06 -27.48
CA SER A 153 -29.21 -24.25 -28.29
C SER A 153 -27.83 -24.40 -28.91
N ALA A 154 -27.46 -25.61 -29.34
CA ALA A 154 -26.22 -25.87 -30.08
C ALA A 154 -26.08 -24.95 -31.30
N GLU A 155 -27.19 -24.66 -32.00
CA GLU A 155 -27.22 -23.72 -33.13
C GLU A 155 -26.86 -22.29 -32.71
N THR A 156 -27.44 -21.79 -31.61
CA THR A 156 -27.16 -20.43 -31.12
C THR A 156 -25.70 -20.29 -30.68
N LYS A 157 -25.14 -21.31 -30.01
CA LYS A 157 -23.72 -21.34 -29.64
C LYS A 157 -22.83 -21.30 -30.88
N LYS A 158 -23.18 -22.05 -31.92
CA LYS A 158 -22.46 -22.05 -33.19
C LYS A 158 -22.47 -20.67 -33.85
N LYS A 159 -23.62 -19.98 -33.86
CA LYS A 159 -23.72 -18.60 -34.37
C LYS A 159 -22.78 -17.64 -33.61
N ARG A 160 -22.76 -17.70 -32.28
CA ARG A 160 -21.87 -16.85 -31.47
C ARG A 160 -20.39 -17.12 -31.71
N ALA A 161 -20.02 -18.40 -31.89
CA ALA A 161 -18.66 -18.77 -32.25
C ALA A 161 -18.27 -18.23 -33.64
N ILE A 162 -19.20 -18.26 -34.61
CA ILE A 162 -19.01 -17.67 -35.94
C ILE A 162 -18.80 -16.16 -35.84
N TRP A 163 -19.70 -15.43 -35.17
CA TRP A 163 -19.58 -13.98 -34.99
C TRP A 163 -18.27 -13.59 -34.30
N PHE A 164 -17.84 -14.36 -33.30
CA PHE A 164 -16.56 -14.14 -32.63
C PHE A 164 -15.37 -14.37 -33.56
N SER A 165 -15.42 -15.43 -34.38
CA SER A 165 -14.38 -15.69 -35.38
C SER A 165 -14.30 -14.59 -36.44
N GLU A 166 -15.44 -14.07 -36.91
CA GLU A 166 -15.51 -12.95 -37.85
C GLU A 166 -14.93 -11.69 -37.22
N PHE A 167 -15.32 -11.37 -35.99
CA PHE A 167 -14.77 -10.25 -35.22
C PHE A 167 -13.25 -10.31 -35.10
N LEU A 168 -12.69 -11.49 -34.77
CA LEU A 168 -11.23 -11.69 -34.67
C LEU A 168 -10.51 -11.55 -36.02
N LYS A 169 -11.15 -11.91 -37.14
CA LYS A 169 -10.58 -11.72 -38.48
C LYS A 169 -10.49 -10.24 -38.84
N GLU A 170 -11.49 -9.46 -38.47
CA GLU A 170 -11.51 -8.00 -38.69
C GLU A 170 -10.57 -7.25 -37.74
N HIS A 171 -10.26 -7.81 -36.57
CA HIS A 171 -9.49 -7.16 -35.52
C HIS A 171 -8.38 -8.08 -34.98
N GLN A 172 -7.20 -8.07 -35.60
CA GLN A 172 -6.05 -8.93 -35.18
C GLN A 172 -5.58 -8.71 -33.73
N ASN A 173 -5.85 -7.55 -33.13
CA ASN A 173 -5.65 -7.30 -31.70
C ASN A 173 -6.70 -6.28 -31.22
N PRO A 174 -7.91 -6.72 -30.88
CA PRO A 174 -9.03 -5.81 -30.69
C PRO A 174 -8.77 -4.91 -29.47
N SER A 175 -9.09 -3.63 -29.64
CA SER A 175 -9.07 -2.66 -28.55
C SER A 175 -10.17 -3.00 -27.54
N GLU A 176 -10.03 -2.48 -26.33
CA GLU A 176 -11.03 -2.62 -25.27
C GLU A 176 -12.42 -2.13 -25.73
N ALA A 177 -12.46 -1.01 -26.47
CA ALA A 177 -13.70 -0.46 -27.02
C ALA A 177 -14.30 -1.39 -28.09
N ALA A 178 -13.47 -2.00 -28.95
CA ALA A 178 -13.93 -2.96 -29.95
C ALA A 178 -14.52 -4.22 -29.31
N ILE A 179 -13.87 -4.76 -28.27
CA ILE A 179 -14.38 -5.90 -27.49
C ILE A 179 -15.73 -5.55 -26.88
N LEU A 180 -15.83 -4.41 -26.18
CA LEU A 180 -17.09 -3.99 -25.58
C LEU A 180 -18.19 -3.79 -26.63
N ASN A 181 -17.86 -3.19 -27.77
CA ASN A 181 -18.80 -3.01 -28.87
C ASN A 181 -19.31 -4.36 -29.41
N PHE A 182 -18.44 -5.35 -29.58
CA PHE A 182 -18.83 -6.71 -29.93
C PHE A 182 -19.84 -7.28 -28.94
N HIS A 183 -19.58 -7.17 -27.63
CA HIS A 183 -20.50 -7.64 -26.59
C HIS A 183 -21.85 -6.90 -26.54
N LYS A 184 -21.93 -5.69 -27.10
CA LYS A 184 -23.16 -4.89 -27.18
C LYS A 184 -23.96 -5.14 -28.45
N THR A 185 -23.30 -5.40 -29.58
CA THR A 185 -23.92 -5.29 -30.90
C THR A 185 -23.90 -6.58 -31.72
N ALA A 186 -23.05 -7.56 -31.39
CA ALA A 186 -22.93 -8.78 -32.19
C ALA A 186 -24.24 -9.58 -32.21
N GLY A 187 -24.67 -9.96 -33.42
CA GLY A 187 -25.93 -10.63 -33.64
C GLY A 187 -26.40 -10.61 -35.10
N GLU A 188 -27.61 -11.12 -35.32
CA GLU A 188 -28.27 -11.19 -36.64
C GLU A 188 -29.47 -10.24 -36.74
N GLY A 189 -29.53 -9.23 -35.85
CA GLY A 189 -30.67 -8.31 -35.74
C GLY A 189 -31.88 -8.90 -35.01
N ASN A 190 -31.82 -10.14 -34.54
CA ASN A 190 -32.86 -10.78 -33.75
C ASN A 190 -32.58 -10.66 -32.25
N ASN A 191 -33.35 -9.81 -31.57
CA ASN A 191 -33.21 -9.57 -30.13
C ASN A 191 -33.31 -10.83 -29.26
N LYS A 192 -33.83 -11.97 -29.75
CA LYS A 192 -33.87 -13.22 -28.97
C LYS A 192 -32.58 -14.04 -29.02
N THR A 193 -31.70 -13.78 -29.99
CA THR A 193 -30.49 -14.60 -30.29
C THR A 193 -29.19 -13.80 -30.24
N ASN A 194 -29.23 -12.47 -30.43
CA ASN A 194 -28.10 -11.54 -30.31
C ASN A 194 -27.36 -11.70 -28.96
N LEU A 195 -26.12 -11.21 -28.87
CA LEU A 195 -25.35 -11.24 -27.62
C LEU A 195 -26.04 -10.48 -26.49
N VAL A 196 -26.55 -9.29 -26.79
CA VAL A 196 -27.54 -8.61 -25.95
C VAL A 196 -28.91 -9.13 -26.36
N MET A 197 -29.48 -10.02 -25.54
CA MET A 197 -30.75 -10.67 -25.83
C MET A 197 -31.89 -10.22 -24.90
N ASP A 198 -33.11 -10.27 -25.42
CA ASP A 198 -34.36 -10.08 -24.69
C ASP A 198 -35.41 -11.11 -25.16
N ARG A 199 -35.80 -12.01 -24.25
CA ARG A 199 -36.88 -13.00 -24.45
C ARG A 199 -38.10 -12.68 -23.57
N GLY A 200 -38.18 -11.49 -23.00
CA GLY A 200 -39.20 -11.06 -22.04
C GLY A 200 -38.91 -11.56 -20.62
N PHE A 201 -38.93 -12.88 -20.41
CA PHE A 201 -38.75 -13.52 -19.10
C PHE A 201 -37.27 -13.66 -18.67
N VAL A 202 -36.34 -13.61 -19.63
CA VAL A 202 -34.89 -13.52 -19.43
C VAL A 202 -34.35 -12.50 -20.41
N ARG A 203 -33.48 -11.59 -19.95
CA ARG A 203 -32.79 -10.63 -20.81
C ARG A 203 -31.37 -10.36 -20.30
N THR A 204 -30.51 -9.81 -21.14
CA THR A 204 -29.17 -9.37 -20.73
C THR A 204 -29.31 -8.19 -19.76
N LYS A 205 -28.93 -8.42 -18.49
CA LYS A 205 -29.01 -7.42 -17.44
C LYS A 205 -27.77 -6.55 -17.39
N SER A 206 -26.60 -7.14 -17.60
CA SER A 206 -25.35 -6.41 -17.44
C SER A 206 -24.23 -6.96 -18.29
N ILE A 207 -23.27 -6.07 -18.59
CA ILE A 207 -21.98 -6.42 -19.17
C ILE A 207 -20.92 -6.11 -18.11
N THR A 208 -20.14 -7.12 -17.73
CA THR A 208 -19.03 -6.98 -16.80
C THR A 208 -17.73 -7.23 -17.54
N ARG A 209 -16.84 -6.25 -17.55
CA ARG A 209 -15.51 -6.37 -18.12
C ARG A 209 -14.48 -6.28 -17.01
N ILE A 210 -13.54 -7.20 -17.01
CA ILE A 210 -12.38 -7.20 -16.14
C ILE A 210 -11.14 -7.08 -17.02
N LYS A 211 -10.32 -6.08 -16.73
CA LYS A 211 -9.08 -5.79 -17.44
C LYS A 211 -7.93 -5.86 -16.44
N LYS A 212 -6.97 -6.74 -16.72
CA LYS A 212 -5.71 -6.82 -15.98
C LYS A 212 -4.61 -6.25 -16.87
N MET A 213 -3.98 -5.18 -16.40
CA MET A 213 -2.78 -4.58 -17.01
C MET A 213 -1.71 -4.44 -15.94
N GLU A 214 -0.54 -5.02 -16.15
CA GLU A 214 0.56 -5.05 -15.19
C GLU A 214 0.07 -5.53 -13.80
N ASN A 215 0.07 -4.65 -12.79
CA ASN A 215 -0.36 -4.94 -11.42
C ASN A 215 -1.77 -4.43 -11.09
N GLN A 216 -2.49 -3.88 -12.07
CA GLN A 216 -3.82 -3.31 -11.88
C GLN A 216 -4.90 -4.22 -12.45
N VAL A 217 -5.98 -4.36 -11.70
CA VAL A 217 -7.20 -5.01 -12.15
C VAL A 217 -8.34 -4.01 -12.08
N GLU A 218 -8.90 -3.68 -13.24
CA GLU A 218 -10.09 -2.83 -13.36
C GLU A 218 -11.31 -3.73 -13.63
N MET A 219 -12.39 -3.53 -12.87
CA MET A 219 -13.69 -4.09 -13.17
C MET A 219 -14.65 -2.97 -13.58
N ASN A 220 -15.11 -3.02 -14.82
CA ASN A 220 -16.18 -2.19 -15.34
C ASN A 220 -17.48 -2.99 -15.38
N TYR A 221 -18.56 -2.42 -14.87
CA TYR A 221 -19.88 -3.03 -14.81
C TYR A 221 -20.92 -2.07 -15.35
N GLU A 222 -21.54 -2.46 -16.46
CA GLU A 222 -22.63 -1.72 -17.09
C GLU A 222 -23.95 -2.46 -16.85
N ASP A 223 -24.87 -1.83 -16.12
CA ASP A 223 -26.25 -2.27 -15.98
C ASP A 223 -27.08 -1.74 -17.15
N LEU A 224 -27.57 -2.65 -17.98
CA LEU A 224 -28.33 -2.30 -19.18
C LEU A 224 -29.78 -1.93 -18.88
N GLN A 225 -30.29 -2.21 -17.67
CA GLN A 225 -31.65 -1.84 -17.27
C GLN A 225 -31.72 -0.44 -16.69
N SER A 226 -30.76 -0.09 -15.83
CA SER A 226 -30.69 1.24 -15.19
C SER A 226 -29.83 2.22 -15.99
N HIS A 227 -29.14 1.76 -17.03
CA HIS A 227 -28.13 2.51 -17.79
C HIS A 227 -27.00 3.09 -16.92
N GLN A 228 -26.74 2.45 -15.77
CA GLN A 228 -25.66 2.84 -14.87
C GLN A 228 -24.37 2.10 -15.23
N ASN A 229 -23.25 2.80 -15.07
CA ASN A 229 -21.93 2.23 -15.24
C ASN A 229 -21.10 2.47 -13.96
N LYS A 230 -20.47 1.41 -13.45
CA LYS A 230 -19.57 1.46 -12.29
C LYS A 230 -18.21 0.87 -12.67
N THR A 231 -17.16 1.66 -12.50
CA THR A 231 -15.77 1.20 -12.64
C THR A 231 -15.12 1.17 -11.27
N VAL A 232 -14.53 0.02 -10.91
CA VAL A 232 -13.79 -0.17 -9.65
C VAL A 232 -12.42 -0.75 -9.97
N ASN A 233 -11.38 -0.17 -9.39
CA ASN A 233 -10.00 -0.67 -9.51
C ASN A 233 -9.66 -1.47 -8.25
N SER A 234 -9.35 -2.75 -8.44
CA SER A 234 -8.65 -3.57 -7.45
C SER A 234 -7.15 -3.27 -7.61
N MET A 235 -6.68 -2.16 -7.05
CA MET A 235 -5.24 -1.91 -6.96
C MET A 235 -4.66 -2.73 -5.82
N ILE A 236 -3.76 -3.65 -6.18
CA ILE A 236 -2.76 -4.15 -5.24
C ILE A 236 -1.59 -3.21 -5.43
N GLY A 237 -1.34 -2.31 -4.46
CA GLY A 237 -0.23 -1.36 -4.51
C GLY A 237 1.10 -2.05 -4.83
N SER A 238 2.06 -1.34 -5.41
CA SER A 238 3.43 -1.86 -5.54
C SER A 238 4.23 -1.75 -4.23
N GLY A 239 3.69 -1.02 -3.25
CA GLY A 239 4.23 -0.96 -1.89
C GLY A 239 3.13 -0.84 -0.84
N LYS A 240 3.57 -0.70 0.42
CA LYS A 240 2.73 -0.39 1.58
C LYS A 240 3.38 0.69 2.44
N LEU A 241 2.56 1.41 3.19
CA LEU A 241 3.03 2.33 4.23
C LEU A 241 2.51 1.85 5.58
N ILE A 242 3.40 1.60 6.54
CA ILE A 242 3.02 1.58 7.96
C ILE A 242 3.04 3.04 8.41
N VAL A 243 1.88 3.59 8.73
CA VAL A 243 1.71 4.98 9.15
C VAL A 243 1.71 5.02 10.68
N ILE A 244 2.54 5.87 11.27
CA ILE A 244 2.84 5.84 12.70
C ILE A 244 2.57 7.21 13.33
N ALA A 245 1.97 7.21 14.51
CA ALA A 245 1.83 8.38 15.37
C ALA A 245 2.22 8.06 16.81
N PHE A 246 2.97 8.94 17.45
CA PHE A 246 3.19 8.95 18.89
C PHE A 246 2.37 10.12 19.49
N PRO A 247 1.08 9.92 19.81
CA PRO A 247 0.20 10.98 20.30
C PRO A 247 0.68 11.61 21.61
N ASP A 248 1.50 10.89 22.38
CA ASP A 248 1.87 11.31 23.73
C ASP A 248 3.06 12.29 23.77
N THR A 249 3.72 12.52 22.63
CA THR A 249 4.92 13.35 22.52
C THR A 249 4.62 14.86 22.58
N PHE A 250 5.36 15.56 23.44
CA PHE A 250 5.40 17.03 23.47
C PHE A 250 6.41 17.57 22.47
N VAL A 251 5.97 18.50 21.63
CA VAL A 251 6.82 19.16 20.64
C VAL A 251 6.97 20.64 20.95
N THR A 252 8.18 21.17 20.74
CA THR A 252 8.42 22.62 20.79
C THR A 252 7.63 23.30 19.69
N VAL A 253 6.92 24.39 20.00
CA VAL A 253 6.10 25.11 19.02
C VAL A 253 6.96 25.65 17.86
N SER A 254 6.37 25.78 16.67
CA SER A 254 7.03 26.42 15.53
C SER A 254 7.16 27.94 15.78
N ASP A 255 8.17 28.57 15.17
CA ASP A 255 8.42 30.02 15.28
C ASP A 255 7.38 30.87 14.52
N GLU A 256 6.36 30.26 13.91
CA GLU A 256 5.28 30.97 13.21
C GLU A 256 4.44 31.82 14.17
N TRP A 257 4.07 33.03 13.73
CA TRP A 257 3.25 33.95 14.53
C TRP A 257 1.89 33.33 14.94
N LYS A 258 1.30 32.50 14.08
CA LYS A 258 0.07 31.74 14.37
C LYS A 258 0.23 30.84 15.59
N CYS A 259 1.42 30.27 15.82
CA CYS A 259 1.68 29.41 16.99
C CYS A 259 1.68 30.21 18.30
N LYS A 260 1.97 31.52 18.27
CA LYS A 260 1.91 32.39 19.45
C LYS A 260 0.48 32.68 19.91
N LEU A 261 -0.51 32.42 19.05
CA LEU A 261 -1.94 32.57 19.38
C LEU A 261 -2.54 31.30 19.99
N LEU A 262 -1.93 30.13 19.79
CA LEU A 262 -2.45 28.84 20.26
C LEU A 262 -2.69 28.82 21.79
N PRO A 263 -1.77 29.32 22.64
CA PRO A 263 -2.00 29.34 24.08
C PRO A 263 -3.15 30.25 24.51
N LEU A 264 -3.47 31.30 23.73
CA LEU A 264 -4.56 32.25 24.03
C LEU A 264 -5.94 31.61 23.89
N VAL A 265 -6.07 30.61 23.02
CA VAL A 265 -7.28 29.77 22.88
C VAL A 265 -7.19 28.47 23.67
N GLY A 266 -6.18 28.35 24.52
CA GLY A 266 -5.99 27.26 25.47
C GLY A 266 -5.26 26.02 24.96
N LEU A 267 -4.69 26.07 23.75
CA LEU A 267 -3.93 24.97 23.15
C LEU A 267 -2.44 25.06 23.53
N GLY A 268 -1.93 24.05 24.22
CA GLY A 268 -0.55 23.95 24.67
C GLY A 268 -0.07 25.14 25.52
N THR A 269 1.23 25.42 25.45
CA THR A 269 1.93 26.52 26.11
C THR A 269 2.72 27.35 25.09
N PHE A 270 3.27 28.50 25.49
CA PHE A 270 4.14 29.30 24.62
C PHE A 270 5.43 28.58 24.17
N LYS A 271 5.83 27.49 24.84
CA LYS A 271 7.05 26.74 24.52
C LYS A 271 6.75 25.40 23.85
N GLN A 272 5.71 24.70 24.28
CA GLN A 272 5.46 23.31 23.90
C GLN A 272 3.97 23.02 23.76
N ILE A 273 3.65 22.05 22.90
CA ILE A 273 2.30 21.52 22.70
C ILE A 273 2.38 19.99 22.54
N LYS A 274 1.42 19.26 23.10
CA LYS A 274 1.29 17.81 22.90
C LYS A 274 0.64 17.53 21.54
N ALA A 275 1.38 17.78 20.47
CA ALA A 275 0.90 17.59 19.09
C ALA A 275 1.31 16.23 18.49
N GLY A 276 2.12 15.46 19.22
CA GLY A 276 2.60 14.15 18.82
C GLY A 276 3.73 14.18 17.78
N HIS A 277 4.29 13.00 17.52
CA HIS A 277 5.24 12.74 16.45
C HIS A 277 4.62 11.83 15.38
N ALA A 278 5.07 11.94 14.13
CA ALA A 278 4.57 11.12 13.02
C ALA A 278 5.75 10.63 12.17
N ALA A 279 5.67 9.37 11.76
CA ALA A 279 6.66 8.70 10.95
C ALA A 279 5.98 7.69 10.02
N LEU A 280 6.75 7.09 9.12
CA LEU A 280 6.27 6.01 8.26
C LEU A 280 7.35 4.96 8.02
N VAL A 281 6.92 3.73 7.70
CA VAL A 281 7.76 2.71 7.07
C VAL A 281 7.25 2.46 5.67
N LEU A 282 8.09 2.66 4.66
CA LEU A 282 7.80 2.33 3.27
C LEU A 282 8.29 0.92 2.97
N ILE A 283 7.38 0.07 2.47
CA ILE A 283 7.63 -1.33 2.14
C ILE A 283 7.46 -1.52 0.64
N GLU A 284 8.44 -2.14 -0.02
CA GLU A 284 8.32 -2.60 -1.40
C GLU A 284 7.73 -4.02 -1.43
N ASN A 285 6.61 -4.22 -2.13
CA ASN A 285 5.93 -5.51 -2.11
C ASN A 285 6.75 -6.63 -2.77
N LYS A 286 7.53 -6.29 -3.80
CA LYS A 286 8.31 -7.25 -4.58
C LYS A 286 9.46 -7.86 -3.77
N THR A 287 10.14 -7.06 -2.96
CA THR A 287 11.40 -7.47 -2.30
C THR A 287 11.25 -7.65 -0.79
N GLY A 288 10.16 -7.14 -0.21
CA GLY A 288 9.97 -7.01 1.23
C GLY A 288 10.92 -5.99 1.87
N LYS A 289 11.65 -5.19 1.08
CA LYS A 289 12.50 -4.12 1.63
C LYS A 289 11.64 -3.13 2.39
N ALA A 290 12.03 -2.83 3.63
CA ALA A 290 11.33 -1.89 4.49
C ALA A 290 12.30 -0.77 4.93
N SER A 291 11.87 0.47 4.78
CA SER A 291 12.66 1.65 5.09
C SER A 291 11.87 2.59 5.99
N TYR A 292 12.41 2.90 7.17
CA TYR A 292 11.84 3.89 8.09
C TYR A 292 12.18 5.31 7.62
N TYR A 293 11.20 6.21 7.73
CA TYR A 293 11.39 7.64 7.50
C TYR A 293 10.59 8.48 8.48
N ASP A 294 11.20 9.58 8.93
CA ASP A 294 10.50 10.66 9.63
C ASP A 294 10.99 12.04 9.17
N PHE A 295 10.30 13.07 9.64
CA PHE A 295 10.69 14.46 9.43
C PHE A 295 10.66 15.22 10.74
N GLY A 296 11.75 15.91 11.06
CA GLY A 296 11.86 16.65 12.31
C GLY A 296 13.07 17.56 12.37
N ARG A 297 13.28 18.19 13.52
CA ARG A 297 14.32 19.21 13.76
C ARG A 297 15.61 18.59 14.32
N TYR A 298 16.09 17.55 13.65
CA TYR A 298 17.22 16.72 14.09
C TYR A 298 18.53 17.25 13.50
N VAL A 299 19.44 17.75 14.33
CA VAL A 299 20.75 18.26 13.86
C VAL A 299 20.60 19.34 12.75
N THR A 300 19.59 20.22 12.89
CA THR A 300 19.27 21.26 11.90
C THR A 300 19.37 22.66 12.49
N PRO A 301 19.62 23.71 11.67
CA PRO A 301 19.55 25.08 12.14
C PRO A 301 18.16 25.41 12.70
N LYS A 302 18.08 26.43 13.56
CA LYS A 302 16.81 26.88 14.12
C LYS A 302 15.79 27.18 13.00
N SER A 303 14.54 26.77 13.23
CA SER A 303 13.41 26.88 12.29
C SER A 303 13.47 25.97 11.04
N PHE A 304 14.45 25.08 10.95
CA PHE A 304 14.53 24.05 9.90
C PHE A 304 14.35 22.65 10.47
N GLY A 305 13.92 21.73 9.62
CA GLY A 305 13.94 20.28 9.85
C GLY A 305 14.43 19.55 8.61
N ARG A 306 14.64 18.24 8.72
CA ARG A 306 15.10 17.37 7.64
C ARG A 306 14.36 16.03 7.67
N VAL A 307 14.42 15.31 6.55
CA VAL A 307 14.00 13.91 6.49
C VAL A 307 15.14 13.04 7.00
N ARG A 308 14.82 12.04 7.81
CA ARG A 308 15.78 10.99 8.20
C ARG A 308 15.42 9.66 7.56
N SER A 309 16.44 8.85 7.31
CA SER A 309 16.35 7.44 6.91
C SER A 309 17.63 6.73 7.35
N ALA A 310 17.71 5.42 7.16
CA ALA A 310 18.96 4.66 7.38
C ALA A 310 20.17 5.19 6.56
N GLU A 311 19.93 5.95 5.49
CA GLU A 311 21.00 6.58 4.70
C GLU A 311 21.63 7.77 5.44
N THR A 312 20.82 8.62 6.06
CA THR A 312 21.30 9.80 6.79
C THR A 312 21.59 9.49 8.25
N ASP A 313 20.91 8.50 8.83
CA ASP A 313 20.92 8.16 10.25
C ASP A 313 20.88 6.63 10.35
N ALA A 314 22.06 6.01 10.36
CA ALA A 314 22.24 4.56 10.21
C ALA A 314 21.57 3.73 11.31
N GLU A 315 21.28 4.33 12.47
CA GLU A 315 20.52 3.71 13.54
C GLU A 315 19.07 3.36 13.15
N LEU A 316 18.51 4.01 12.13
CA LEU A 316 17.14 3.83 11.64
C LEU A 316 16.96 2.58 10.76
N GLU A 317 18.01 1.79 10.53
CA GLU A 317 17.92 0.55 9.77
C GLU A 317 16.97 -0.46 10.44
N ILE A 318 16.00 -0.95 9.67
CA ILE A 318 15.10 -2.02 10.10
C ILE A 318 15.80 -3.36 9.81
N PRO A 319 16.09 -4.20 10.83
CA PRO A 319 16.95 -5.38 10.67
C PRO A 319 16.25 -6.59 10.04
N PHE A 320 15.01 -6.43 9.57
CA PHE A 320 14.22 -7.50 8.98
C PHE A 320 13.39 -7.01 7.79
N LYS A 321 13.05 -7.94 6.90
CA LYS A 321 12.18 -7.68 5.74
C LYS A 321 10.71 -7.85 6.11
N ALA A 322 9.87 -7.18 5.34
CA ALA A 322 8.44 -7.47 5.29
C ALA A 322 8.18 -8.86 4.71
N LYS A 323 7.32 -9.62 5.37
CA LYS A 323 6.76 -10.88 4.89
C LYS A 323 5.32 -10.63 4.50
N LEU A 324 5.00 -10.85 3.23
CA LEU A 324 3.68 -10.58 2.68
C LEU A 324 2.98 -11.89 2.35
N ILE A 325 1.67 -11.96 2.61
CA ILE A 325 0.84 -13.05 2.13
C ILE A 325 0.57 -12.78 0.63
N GLY A 326 1.46 -13.27 -0.23
CA GLY A 326 1.48 -12.91 -1.66
C GLY A 326 1.84 -11.44 -1.84
N ASN A 327 0.96 -10.65 -2.49
CA ASN A 327 1.03 -9.18 -2.50
C ASN A 327 0.00 -8.53 -1.53
N GLY A 328 -0.65 -9.36 -0.70
CA GLY A 328 -1.71 -8.99 0.23
C GLY A 328 -1.16 -8.46 1.57
N PRO A 329 -1.82 -8.72 2.70
CA PRO A 329 -1.46 -8.16 4.00
C PRO A 329 -0.04 -8.50 4.48
N LEU A 330 0.45 -7.67 5.40
CA LEU A 330 1.75 -7.87 6.07
C LEU A 330 1.62 -8.93 7.16
N GLU A 331 2.21 -10.11 6.92
CA GLU A 331 2.19 -11.26 7.84
C GLU A 331 2.89 -10.94 9.16
N ASN A 332 4.03 -10.25 9.10
CA ASN A 332 4.86 -9.91 10.25
C ASN A 332 4.65 -8.47 10.76
N LEU A 333 3.43 -7.92 10.65
CA LEU A 333 3.10 -6.58 11.13
C LEU A 333 3.47 -6.40 12.62
N ASP A 334 3.16 -7.38 13.46
CA ASP A 334 3.48 -7.34 14.89
C ASP A 334 4.98 -7.16 15.17
N THR A 335 5.84 -7.70 14.31
CA THR A 335 7.29 -7.52 14.41
C THR A 335 7.68 -6.07 14.15
N PHE A 336 7.09 -5.43 13.13
CA PHE A 336 7.29 -4.00 12.88
C PHE A 336 6.81 -3.16 14.05
N LEU A 337 5.58 -3.41 14.53
CA LEU A 337 4.97 -2.63 15.59
C LEU A 337 5.77 -2.68 16.90
N ARG A 338 6.25 -3.87 17.29
CA ARG A 338 7.10 -4.04 18.47
C ARG A 338 8.46 -3.38 18.31
N TRP A 339 9.07 -3.48 17.12
CA TRP A 339 10.37 -2.86 16.87
C TRP A 339 10.27 -1.33 16.90
N LEU A 340 9.23 -0.75 16.29
CA LEU A 340 9.05 0.71 16.25
C LEU A 340 8.78 1.30 17.65
N GLU A 341 7.97 0.64 18.47
CA GLU A 341 7.69 1.08 19.85
C GLU A 341 8.85 0.82 20.80
N GLY A 342 9.54 -0.32 20.65
CA GLY A 342 10.68 -0.70 21.49
C GLY A 342 11.98 0.04 21.19
N ASN A 343 12.01 0.97 20.23
CA ASN A 343 13.20 1.75 19.87
C ASN A 343 12.95 3.28 19.91
N PRO A 344 12.46 3.85 21.02
CA PRO A 344 12.17 5.29 21.14
C PRO A 344 13.42 6.17 20.94
N GLN A 345 14.60 5.66 21.31
CA GLN A 345 15.90 6.32 21.09
C GLN A 345 16.25 6.51 19.61
N LYS A 346 15.64 5.71 18.71
CA LYS A 346 15.81 5.80 17.25
C LYS A 346 14.69 6.62 16.62
N THR A 347 13.45 6.32 17.00
CA THR A 347 12.24 6.90 16.37
C THR A 347 11.87 8.28 16.93
N HIS A 348 12.42 8.68 18.08
CA HIS A 348 12.02 9.87 18.84
C HIS A 348 10.51 9.90 19.17
N GLY A 349 9.88 8.73 19.19
CA GLY A 349 8.53 8.52 19.68
C GLY A 349 8.54 8.19 21.16
N GLU A 350 7.68 8.84 21.94
CA GLU A 350 7.51 8.58 23.37
C GLU A 350 6.07 8.23 23.70
N GLY A 351 5.87 7.38 24.70
CA GLY A 351 4.55 6.97 25.17
C GLY A 351 3.87 5.99 24.22
N ARG A 352 2.53 6.04 24.13
CA ARG A 352 1.78 5.13 23.26
C ARG A 352 2.11 5.38 21.80
N MET A 353 2.19 4.31 21.02
CA MET A 353 2.28 4.35 19.56
C MET A 353 0.93 3.94 18.96
N LEU A 354 0.42 4.74 18.03
CA LEU A 354 -0.71 4.38 17.17
C LEU A 354 -0.19 4.09 15.77
N ALA A 355 -0.68 3.04 15.14
CA ALA A 355 -0.24 2.66 13.81
C ALA A 355 -1.36 2.07 12.94
N SER A 356 -1.23 2.19 11.63
CA SER A 356 -2.09 1.54 10.65
C SER A 356 -1.30 1.21 9.39
N VAL A 357 -1.87 0.37 8.52
CA VAL A 357 -1.26 0.02 7.23
C VAL A 357 -2.11 0.61 6.10
N CYS A 358 -1.47 1.38 5.23
CA CYS A 358 -2.01 1.81 3.95
C CYS A 358 -1.52 0.87 2.86
N GLU A 359 -2.43 0.08 2.28
CA GLU A 359 -2.12 -0.96 1.31
C GLU A 359 -2.15 -0.48 -0.15
N GLU A 360 -2.82 0.64 -0.42
CA GLU A 360 -2.97 1.21 -1.77
C GLU A 360 -1.90 2.26 -2.05
N VAL A 361 -0.63 1.81 -2.11
CA VAL A 361 0.55 2.67 -2.29
C VAL A 361 1.34 2.27 -3.54
N ASN A 362 1.69 3.25 -4.37
CA ASN A 362 2.74 3.09 -5.38
C ASN A 362 4.11 3.39 -4.76
N PHE A 363 4.96 2.36 -4.65
CA PHE A 363 6.27 2.42 -4.00
C PHE A 363 7.18 3.51 -4.61
N GLU A 364 7.38 3.50 -5.92
CA GLU A 364 8.29 4.44 -6.60
C GLU A 364 7.85 5.89 -6.43
N LYS A 365 6.54 6.17 -6.44
CA LYS A 365 6.02 7.52 -6.20
C LYS A 365 6.23 7.97 -4.76
N ALA A 366 6.05 7.09 -3.78
CA ALA A 366 6.31 7.39 -2.38
C ALA A 366 7.81 7.67 -2.18
N GLU A 367 8.67 6.76 -2.64
CA GLU A 367 10.13 6.87 -2.56
C GLU A 367 10.63 8.17 -3.24
N LYS A 368 10.13 8.47 -4.44
CA LYS A 368 10.47 9.71 -5.16
C LYS A 368 10.09 10.97 -4.38
N TYR A 369 8.93 11.00 -3.72
CA TYR A 369 8.54 12.14 -2.89
C TYR A 369 9.48 12.29 -1.69
N ILE A 370 9.74 11.18 -0.98
CA ILE A 370 10.60 11.14 0.21
C ILE A 370 12.01 11.64 -0.15
N HIS A 371 12.66 11.05 -1.15
CA HIS A 371 14.02 11.45 -1.53
C HIS A 371 14.07 12.87 -2.11
N LYS A 372 13.03 13.33 -2.82
CA LYS A 372 12.96 14.74 -3.24
C LYS A 372 13.02 15.69 -2.04
N LEU A 373 12.41 15.33 -0.91
CA LEU A 373 12.45 16.14 0.30
C LEU A 373 13.76 15.95 1.08
N GLN A 374 14.25 14.72 1.20
CA GLN A 374 15.53 14.40 1.85
C GLN A 374 16.72 15.10 1.19
N ASN A 375 16.76 15.10 -0.15
CA ASN A 375 17.84 15.72 -0.93
C ASN A 375 17.87 17.26 -0.84
N LYS A 376 16.85 17.90 -0.25
CA LYS A 376 16.91 19.33 0.06
C LYS A 376 17.74 19.63 1.31
N GLY A 377 18.06 18.62 2.12
CA GLY A 377 18.69 18.79 3.42
C GLY A 377 17.78 19.56 4.38
N ASN A 378 18.13 20.81 4.66
CA ASN A 378 17.39 21.68 5.56
C ASN A 378 16.13 22.26 4.89
N VAL A 379 14.96 21.86 5.38
CA VAL A 379 13.63 22.33 4.93
C VAL A 379 12.99 23.17 6.04
N PRO A 380 12.37 24.33 5.73
CA PRO A 380 11.67 25.13 6.75
C PRO A 380 10.65 24.29 7.54
N TYR A 381 10.75 24.33 8.87
CA TYR A 381 9.83 23.62 9.76
C TYR A 381 8.59 24.49 10.04
N ARG A 382 7.45 24.13 9.46
CA ARG A 382 6.21 24.93 9.51
C ARG A 382 5.05 24.09 10.01
N ALA A 383 4.38 24.56 11.07
CA ALA A 383 3.10 24.02 11.50
C ALA A 383 2.01 24.33 10.47
N PHE A 384 1.97 25.53 9.86
CA PHE A 384 0.86 25.95 9.00
C PHE A 384 1.26 26.34 7.57
N ALA A 385 2.39 27.02 7.36
CA ALA A 385 2.77 27.49 6.04
C ALA A 385 3.11 26.36 5.05
N GLU A 386 2.68 26.52 3.80
CA GLU A 386 2.88 25.54 2.72
C GLU A 386 4.31 25.48 2.20
N ASN A 387 5.11 26.54 2.42
CA ASN A 387 6.51 26.60 2.00
C ASN A 387 7.47 25.82 2.93
N GLY A 388 6.93 24.93 3.77
CA GLY A 388 7.70 24.11 4.69
C GLY A 388 6.95 22.83 5.07
N SER A 389 7.60 21.99 5.85
CA SER A 389 7.05 20.70 6.29
C SER A 389 7.07 20.57 7.82
N ASN A 390 6.44 19.52 8.30
CA ASN A 390 6.52 19.01 9.67
C ASN A 390 6.31 17.48 9.60
N CYS A 391 6.46 16.77 10.73
CA CYS A 391 6.32 15.31 10.77
C CYS A 391 5.00 14.83 10.16
N ALA A 392 3.87 15.40 10.58
CA ALA A 392 2.55 15.02 10.08
C ALA A 392 2.38 15.34 8.59
N ARG A 393 2.78 16.54 8.15
CA ARG A 393 2.68 16.94 6.73
C ARG A 393 3.54 16.06 5.83
N PHE A 394 4.75 15.72 6.24
CA PHE A 394 5.62 14.82 5.50
C PHE A 394 4.93 13.47 5.23
N VAL A 395 4.32 12.87 6.26
CA VAL A 395 3.56 11.62 6.13
C VAL A 395 2.33 11.81 5.23
N THR A 396 1.54 12.87 5.44
CA THR A 396 0.36 13.18 4.62
C THR A 396 0.69 13.30 3.14
N GLU A 397 1.71 14.09 2.79
CA GLU A 397 2.10 14.31 1.39
C GLU A 397 2.72 13.06 0.76
N THR A 398 3.42 12.23 1.53
CA THR A 398 3.96 10.96 1.04
C THR A 398 2.82 10.01 0.64
N ILE A 399 1.76 9.92 1.46
CA ILE A 399 0.57 9.12 1.13
C ILE A 399 -0.14 9.71 -0.09
N LEU A 400 -0.38 11.04 -0.11
CA LEU A 400 -1.04 11.71 -1.24
C LEU A 400 -0.28 11.59 -2.57
N ALA A 401 1.05 11.57 -2.53
CA ALA A 401 1.88 11.41 -3.72
C ALA A 401 1.80 9.99 -4.31
N SER A 402 1.44 9.00 -3.50
CA SER A 402 1.59 7.58 -3.83
C SER A 402 0.29 6.78 -3.92
N THR A 403 -0.80 7.24 -3.30
CA THR A 403 -2.10 6.57 -3.36
C THR A 403 -2.98 7.09 -4.51
N GLN A 404 -3.92 6.27 -4.97
CA GLN A 404 -5.05 6.74 -5.80
C GLN A 404 -6.41 6.46 -5.15
N ASN A 405 -6.42 5.98 -3.89
CA ASN A 405 -7.65 5.78 -3.16
C ASN A 405 -8.33 7.14 -2.91
N LYS A 406 -9.51 7.34 -3.52
CA LYS A 406 -10.22 8.62 -3.49
C LYS A 406 -10.67 9.03 -2.08
N GLU A 407 -11.01 8.07 -1.22
CA GLU A 407 -11.43 8.35 0.15
C GLU A 407 -10.23 8.81 1.00
N ILE A 408 -9.08 8.13 0.90
CA ILE A 408 -7.83 8.55 1.55
C ILE A 408 -7.45 9.96 1.07
N ILE A 409 -7.45 10.18 -0.25
CA ILE A 409 -7.11 11.49 -0.84
C ILE A 409 -8.04 12.58 -0.32
N LYS A 410 -9.35 12.34 -0.30
CA LYS A 410 -10.34 13.31 0.18
C LYS A 410 -10.18 13.59 1.67
N GLY A 411 -9.98 12.56 2.50
CA GLY A 411 -9.78 12.69 3.94
C GLY A 411 -8.50 13.46 4.28
N LEU A 412 -7.38 13.11 3.66
CA LEU A 412 -6.10 13.78 3.89
C LEU A 412 -6.13 15.25 3.43
N ASN A 413 -6.73 15.53 2.27
CA ASN A 413 -6.90 16.92 1.82
C ASN A 413 -7.83 17.73 2.74
N HIS A 414 -8.81 17.08 3.38
CA HIS A 414 -9.67 17.73 4.35
C HIS A 414 -8.89 18.17 5.59
N ILE A 415 -8.13 17.27 6.22
CA ILE A 415 -7.33 17.60 7.42
C ILE A 415 -6.17 18.55 7.12
N LYS A 416 -5.66 18.56 5.86
CA LYS A 416 -4.60 19.45 5.41
C LYS A 416 -5.02 20.93 5.35
N ARG A 417 -6.32 21.25 5.30
CA ARG A 417 -6.82 22.65 5.23
C ARG A 417 -6.36 23.54 6.39
N PHE A 418 -6.06 22.95 7.54
CA PHE A 418 -5.48 23.66 8.68
C PHE A 418 -4.02 23.25 8.90
N THR A 419 -3.83 22.06 9.44
CA THR A 419 -2.56 21.34 9.48
C THR A 419 -2.88 19.87 9.77
N PRO A 420 -2.25 18.91 9.07
CA PRO A 420 -2.49 17.50 9.35
C PRO A 420 -2.02 17.14 10.77
N SER A 421 -2.70 16.18 11.39
CA SER A 421 -2.32 15.63 12.71
C SER A 421 -1.72 14.23 12.56
N PRO A 422 -0.78 13.82 13.43
CA PRO A 422 -0.25 12.45 13.42
C PRO A 422 -1.33 11.38 13.47
N ILE A 423 -2.27 11.50 14.42
CA ILE A 423 -3.34 10.52 14.61
C ILE A 423 -4.29 10.52 13.40
N GLY A 424 -4.58 11.69 12.82
CA GLY A 424 -5.40 11.79 11.61
C GLY A 424 -4.78 11.10 10.40
N ASN A 425 -3.45 11.11 10.26
CA ASN A 425 -2.77 10.34 9.22
C ASN A 425 -2.97 8.84 9.42
N VAL A 426 -2.82 8.34 10.65
CA VAL A 426 -3.00 6.91 10.98
C VAL A 426 -4.44 6.46 10.70
N ASP A 427 -5.42 7.28 11.10
CA ASP A 427 -6.85 6.98 10.91
C ASP A 427 -7.25 6.95 9.43
N ILE A 428 -6.99 8.03 8.70
CA ILE A 428 -7.43 8.16 7.30
C ILE A 428 -6.71 7.18 6.38
N ALA A 429 -5.44 6.85 6.68
CA ALA A 429 -4.67 5.94 5.84
C ALA A 429 -4.90 4.45 6.14
N ALA A 430 -5.71 4.11 7.15
CA ALA A 430 -5.94 2.73 7.53
C ALA A 430 -6.76 1.98 6.46
N SER A 431 -6.14 0.99 5.79
CA SER A 431 -6.86 0.08 4.89
C SER A 431 -7.67 -0.98 5.65
N SER A 432 -7.34 -1.24 6.91
CA SER A 432 -8.05 -2.19 7.76
C SER A 432 -8.31 -1.63 9.16
N LYS A 433 -7.41 -1.89 10.12
CA LYS A 433 -7.53 -1.50 11.52
C LYS A 433 -6.41 -0.56 11.94
N MET A 434 -6.71 0.26 12.92
CA MET A 434 -5.69 0.97 13.70
C MET A 434 -5.27 0.12 14.90
N PHE A 435 -4.00 0.20 15.26
CA PHE A 435 -3.39 -0.49 16.38
C PHE A 435 -2.88 0.53 17.38
N GLU A 436 -3.02 0.21 18.67
CA GLU A 436 -2.32 0.87 19.76
C GLU A 436 -1.27 -0.09 20.30
N VAL A 437 -0.06 0.43 20.52
CA VAL A 437 1.08 -0.30 21.04
C VAL A 437 1.63 0.44 22.24
N LEU A 438 1.77 -0.27 23.35
CA LEU A 438 2.36 0.26 24.58
C LEU A 438 3.01 -0.88 25.36
N ASN A 439 4.28 -0.72 25.74
CA ASN A 439 5.07 -1.73 26.45
C ASN A 439 5.06 -3.09 25.72
N GLY A 440 5.19 -3.06 24.39
CA GLY A 440 5.11 -4.23 23.53
C GLY A 440 3.73 -4.90 23.45
N VAL A 441 2.68 -4.37 24.08
CA VAL A 441 1.31 -4.92 23.96
C VAL A 441 0.63 -4.27 22.77
N ILE A 442 0.17 -5.07 21.80
CA ILE A 442 -0.54 -4.62 20.61
C ILE A 442 -2.03 -4.88 20.79
N VAL A 443 -2.86 -3.85 20.68
CA VAL A 443 -4.32 -3.95 20.71
C VAL A 443 -4.94 -3.19 19.54
N THR A 444 -6.13 -3.60 19.10
CA THR A 444 -6.90 -2.80 18.14
C THR A 444 -7.39 -1.52 18.82
N TYR A 445 -7.06 -0.37 18.25
CA TYR A 445 -7.51 0.93 18.74
C TYR A 445 -9.01 1.11 18.47
N LYS A 446 -9.76 1.52 19.50
CA LYS A 446 -11.22 1.74 19.45
C LYS A 446 -11.64 3.15 19.83
N GLY A 447 -10.67 4.05 20.02
CA GLY A 447 -10.92 5.42 20.45
C GLY A 447 -11.43 6.31 19.31
N SER A 448 -11.70 7.59 19.64
CA SER A 448 -12.07 8.60 18.66
C SER A 448 -10.89 9.53 18.43
N VAL A 449 -10.40 9.57 17.20
CA VAL A 449 -9.27 10.41 16.77
C VAL A 449 -9.53 11.89 17.02
N LEU A 450 -10.74 12.37 16.73
CA LEU A 450 -11.14 13.75 17.00
C LEU A 450 -11.06 14.07 18.51
N LYS A 451 -11.59 13.18 19.34
CA LYS A 451 -11.58 13.35 20.80
C LYS A 451 -10.14 13.32 21.34
N GLU A 452 -9.30 12.42 20.84
CA GLU A 452 -7.91 12.30 21.29
C GLU A 452 -7.07 13.50 20.89
N ASN A 453 -7.19 13.99 19.66
CA ASN A 453 -6.53 15.22 19.22
C ASN A 453 -6.92 16.42 20.10
N LEU A 454 -8.22 16.56 20.41
CA LEU A 454 -8.69 17.62 21.31
C LEU A 454 -8.06 17.48 22.70
N ILE A 455 -8.15 16.32 23.34
CA ILE A 455 -7.57 16.08 24.67
C ILE A 455 -6.08 16.43 24.69
N ASN A 456 -5.33 15.98 23.69
CA ASN A 456 -3.88 16.21 23.61
C ASN A 456 -3.56 17.69 23.42
N TYR A 457 -4.22 18.40 22.48
CA TYR A 457 -3.89 19.81 22.26
C TYR A 457 -4.22 20.72 23.45
N PHE A 458 -5.22 20.37 24.27
CA PHE A 458 -5.54 21.11 25.50
C PHE A 458 -4.69 20.69 26.71
N HIS A 459 -3.79 19.71 26.56
CA HIS A 459 -2.90 19.27 27.63
C HIS A 459 -1.76 20.27 27.86
N ARG A 460 -1.61 20.74 29.11
CA ARG A 460 -0.68 21.83 29.47
C ARG A 460 0.52 21.40 30.32
N ASN A 461 0.43 20.26 30.99
CA ASN A 461 1.51 19.77 31.84
C ASN A 461 2.37 18.77 31.07
N LYS A 462 3.68 18.96 31.08
CA LYS A 462 4.63 17.88 30.79
C LYS A 462 4.99 17.30 32.15
N ASP A 463 4.82 16.00 32.35
CA ASP A 463 5.41 15.34 33.52
C ASP A 463 6.93 15.59 33.49
N ASN A 464 7.54 15.76 34.67
CA ASN A 464 8.95 16.15 34.79
C ASN A 464 9.83 15.31 33.85
N ILE A 465 10.57 16.01 32.97
CA ILE A 465 11.55 15.39 32.08
C ILE A 465 12.55 14.67 32.98
N VAL A 466 12.60 13.35 32.91
CA VAL A 466 13.75 12.60 33.41
C VAL A 466 14.92 13.06 32.55
N GLU A 467 15.86 13.81 33.13
CA GLU A 467 17.13 14.10 32.48
C GLU A 467 17.74 12.76 32.08
N LEU A 468 17.94 12.57 30.77
CA LEU A 468 18.64 11.40 30.26
C LEU A 468 20.04 11.44 30.87
N LYS A 469 20.33 10.44 31.70
CA LYS A 469 21.60 10.31 32.38
C LYS A 469 22.63 9.87 31.33
N GLU A 470 23.66 10.67 31.13
CA GLU A 470 24.76 10.34 30.22
C GLU A 470 25.35 8.96 30.59
N THR A 471 25.37 8.04 29.64
CA THR A 471 25.81 6.64 29.87
C THR A 471 27.28 6.44 29.51
N SER A 472 27.87 7.34 28.72
CA SER A 472 29.25 7.27 28.23
C SER A 472 29.96 8.62 28.17
N THR A 473 31.29 8.59 28.17
CA THR A 473 32.15 9.76 28.01
C THR A 473 32.43 10.02 26.54
N LEU A 474 32.16 11.25 26.07
CA LEU A 474 32.54 11.68 24.72
C LEU A 474 34.06 11.90 24.60
N PRO A 475 34.63 11.70 23.40
CA PRO A 475 35.99 12.17 23.09
C PRO A 475 36.10 13.70 23.25
N GLU A 476 37.26 14.19 23.73
CA GLU A 476 37.52 15.63 23.90
C GLU A 476 37.48 16.41 22.57
N THR A 477 37.77 15.71 21.47
CA THR A 477 37.78 16.20 20.08
C THR A 477 36.38 16.28 19.46
N ALA A 478 35.35 15.70 20.09
CA ALA A 478 34.02 15.59 19.52
C ALA A 478 33.30 16.96 19.47
N GLN A 479 32.87 17.36 18.27
CA GLN A 479 32.18 18.63 18.05
C GLN A 479 30.67 18.45 18.04
N LYS A 480 29.97 19.24 18.87
CA LYS A 480 28.52 19.25 18.94
C LYS A 480 27.90 20.02 17.77
N VAL A 481 26.95 19.40 17.09
CA VAL A 481 26.04 20.03 16.13
C VAL A 481 24.62 19.96 16.69
N THR A 482 24.03 21.13 16.91
CA THR A 482 22.77 21.25 17.65
C THR A 482 21.53 21.03 16.79
N GLY A 483 20.43 20.62 17.41
CA GLY A 483 19.10 20.63 16.81
C GLY A 483 18.02 20.85 17.87
N THR A 484 16.81 21.24 17.45
CA THR A 484 15.70 21.43 18.42
C THR A 484 15.12 20.11 18.90
N GLY A 485 15.15 19.07 18.06
CA GLY A 485 14.65 17.73 18.37
C GLY A 485 15.73 16.79 18.92
N SER A 486 16.94 16.89 18.39
CA SER A 486 18.11 16.14 18.86
C SER A 486 19.41 16.84 18.46
N ASN A 487 20.48 16.58 19.21
CA ASN A 487 21.84 16.95 18.84
C ASN A 487 22.60 15.74 18.31
N ALA A 488 23.76 16.00 17.70
CA ALA A 488 24.74 14.98 17.39
C ALA A 488 26.14 15.52 17.65
N TRP A 489 27.07 14.63 17.95
CA TRP A 489 28.48 14.95 18.06
C TRP A 489 29.25 14.22 16.98
N PHE A 490 30.23 14.90 16.39
CA PHE A 490 31.08 14.33 15.35
C PHE A 490 32.54 14.41 15.76
N GLU A 491 33.24 13.31 15.55
CA GLU A 491 34.70 13.23 15.69
C GLU A 491 35.28 12.80 14.35
N ILE A 492 36.42 13.38 13.97
CA ILE A 492 37.17 13.03 12.77
C ILE A 492 38.58 12.58 13.16
N GLU A 493 39.07 11.52 12.51
CA GLU A 493 40.38 10.91 12.74
C GLU A 493 41.08 10.65 11.41
N ILE A 494 42.42 10.68 11.41
CA ILE A 494 43.25 10.31 10.26
C ILE A 494 43.15 8.79 10.03
N THR A 495 43.10 8.38 8.77
CA THR A 495 43.29 6.97 8.39
C THR A 495 44.72 6.76 7.91
N GLU A 496 45.50 5.92 8.59
CA GLU A 496 46.88 5.64 8.18
C GLU A 496 46.92 5.03 6.76
N GLY A 497 47.81 5.56 5.92
CA GLY A 497 48.08 5.01 4.58
C GLY A 497 47.11 5.43 3.46
N PHE A 498 46.17 6.33 3.72
CA PHE A 498 45.23 6.84 2.69
C PHE A 498 45.21 8.37 2.69
N GLU A 499 45.59 8.99 1.56
CA GLU A 499 45.46 10.44 1.37
C GLU A 499 43.98 10.84 1.24
N ASN A 500 43.61 11.98 1.82
CA ASN A 500 42.26 12.55 1.80
C ASN A 500 41.13 11.65 2.34
N GLN A 501 41.45 10.60 3.09
CA GLN A 501 40.47 9.71 3.70
C GLN A 501 40.50 9.75 5.22
N TYR A 502 39.33 9.92 5.82
CA TYR A 502 39.17 10.18 7.24
C TYR A 502 38.11 9.27 7.85
N LYS A 503 38.37 8.79 9.06
CA LYS A 503 37.36 8.08 9.84
C LYS A 503 36.53 9.13 10.56
N ILE A 504 35.21 9.14 10.35
CA ILE A 504 34.29 10.03 11.05
C ILE A 504 33.34 9.19 11.90
N LYS A 505 33.22 9.58 13.17
CA LYS A 505 32.30 8.98 14.15
C LYS A 505 31.16 9.94 14.47
N ARG A 506 29.96 9.41 14.69
CA ARG A 506 28.79 10.15 15.18
C ARG A 506 28.34 9.58 16.51
N PHE A 507 27.94 10.48 17.42
CA PHE A 507 27.38 10.13 18.73
C PHE A 507 26.04 10.83 18.94
N ASN A 508 25.13 10.16 19.66
CA ASN A 508 23.79 10.63 19.96
C ASN A 508 23.71 11.49 21.24
N ASP A 509 22.50 11.91 21.62
CA ASP A 509 22.23 12.68 22.85
C ASP A 509 22.52 11.93 24.16
N LEU A 510 22.75 10.62 24.12
CA LEU A 510 23.21 9.80 25.25
C LEU A 510 24.74 9.66 25.31
N HIS A 511 25.45 10.31 24.39
CA HIS A 511 26.90 10.17 24.16
C HIS A 511 27.31 8.78 23.66
N GLU A 512 26.35 7.98 23.20
CA GLU A 512 26.61 6.67 22.64
C GLU A 512 27.02 6.83 21.17
N LEU A 513 28.05 6.09 20.79
CA LEU A 513 28.48 6.01 19.40
C LEU A 513 27.35 5.37 18.58
N ASP A 514 26.89 6.04 17.52
CA ASP A 514 25.79 5.56 16.68
C ASP A 514 26.15 5.49 15.18
N TYR A 515 27.38 5.87 14.81
CA TYR A 515 27.93 5.62 13.47
C TYR A 515 29.46 5.68 13.43
N ILE A 516 30.09 4.83 12.61
CA ILE A 516 31.49 4.97 12.20
C ILE A 516 31.59 4.71 10.69
N GLY A 517 32.13 5.68 9.94
CA GLY A 517 32.38 5.54 8.51
C GLY A 517 33.75 6.06 8.08
N LEU A 518 34.19 5.61 6.91
CA LEU A 518 35.32 6.17 6.18
C LEU A 518 34.79 7.14 5.14
N PHE A 519 35.34 8.34 5.11
CA PHE A 519 34.91 9.43 4.25
C PHE A 519 36.07 9.97 3.41
N GLU A 520 35.78 10.37 2.18
CA GLU A 520 36.70 11.05 1.27
C GLU A 520 36.41 12.54 1.25
N ALA A 521 37.44 13.35 1.48
CA ALA A 521 37.35 14.80 1.32
C ALA A 521 37.42 15.20 -0.17
N ASP A 522 36.56 16.11 -0.60
CA ASP A 522 36.54 16.64 -1.98
C ASP A 522 37.56 17.76 -2.23
N ALA A 523 38.29 18.19 -1.19
CA ALA A 523 39.33 19.21 -1.23
C ALA A 523 40.37 18.95 -0.15
N GLU A 524 41.51 19.65 -0.24
CA GLU A 524 42.56 19.62 0.79
C GLU A 524 42.00 19.99 2.16
N PHE A 525 42.32 19.16 3.16
CA PHE A 525 41.88 19.33 4.55
C PHE A 525 43.01 18.99 5.52
N ASP A 526 43.34 19.93 6.41
CA ASP A 526 44.31 19.70 7.49
C ASP A 526 43.59 19.49 8.82
N ILE A 527 43.55 18.24 9.29
CA ILE A 527 42.88 17.90 10.55
C ILE A 527 43.50 18.57 11.79
N ASN A 528 44.75 19.04 11.72
CA ASN A 528 45.41 19.70 12.84
C ASN A 528 45.08 21.20 12.92
N SER A 529 44.51 21.76 11.85
CA SER A 529 44.05 23.14 11.80
C SER A 529 42.63 23.27 12.38
N SER A 530 42.23 24.49 12.79
CA SER A 530 40.85 24.71 13.29
C SER A 530 39.81 24.37 12.23
N TYR A 531 38.79 23.60 12.61
CA TYR A 531 37.68 23.21 11.75
C TYR A 531 36.35 23.15 12.52
N GLN A 532 35.22 23.18 11.81
CA GLN A 532 33.89 23.09 12.42
C GLN A 532 32.91 22.23 11.59
N PHE A 533 32.31 21.21 12.19
CA PHE A 533 31.19 20.49 11.58
C PHE A 533 29.94 21.38 11.42
N THR A 534 29.21 21.19 10.31
CA THR A 534 28.00 21.97 10.02
C THR A 534 26.72 21.14 10.18
N HIS A 535 25.56 21.81 10.26
CA HIS A 535 24.23 21.17 10.29
C HIS A 535 23.84 20.40 9.00
N ASP A 536 24.73 20.37 8.01
CA ASP A 536 24.58 19.58 6.78
C ASP A 536 25.55 18.38 6.82
N SER A 537 25.63 17.73 8.00
CA SER A 537 26.47 16.57 8.28
C SER A 537 25.64 15.44 8.88
N HIS A 538 25.81 14.23 8.35
CA HIS A 538 25.08 13.02 8.70
C HIS A 538 25.83 11.76 8.19
N CYS A 539 25.28 10.56 8.31
CA CYS A 539 26.01 9.31 8.01
C CYS A 539 26.49 9.20 6.53
N ASN A 540 25.69 9.67 5.56
CA ASN A 540 26.07 9.62 4.13
C ASN A 540 27.11 10.68 3.71
N HIS A 541 27.11 11.88 4.31
CA HIS A 541 28.15 12.88 4.07
C HIS A 541 28.28 13.82 5.26
N CYS A 542 29.47 14.37 5.46
CA CYS A 542 29.72 15.45 6.40
C CYS A 542 30.19 16.70 5.66
N HIS A 543 29.89 17.87 6.22
CA HIS A 543 30.46 19.11 5.74
C HIS A 543 31.16 19.83 6.88
N ILE A 544 32.43 20.13 6.65
CA ILE A 544 33.31 20.73 7.63
C ILE A 544 33.79 22.08 7.07
N ILE A 545 33.69 23.13 7.89
CA ILE A 545 34.24 24.45 7.56
C ILE A 545 35.68 24.52 8.07
N GLN A 546 36.61 24.82 7.18
CA GLN A 546 38.00 25.12 7.50
C GLN A 546 38.45 26.35 6.72
N ASN A 547 39.06 27.34 7.41
CA ASN A 547 39.52 28.59 6.80
C ASN A 547 38.44 29.31 5.95
N GLY A 548 37.18 29.26 6.39
CA GLY A 548 36.04 29.87 5.70
C GLY A 548 35.56 29.10 4.46
N ARG A 549 36.15 27.95 4.12
CA ARG A 549 35.72 27.07 3.03
C ARG A 549 34.96 25.87 3.58
N LYS A 550 33.92 25.45 2.88
CA LYS A 550 33.13 24.26 3.20
C LYS A 550 33.69 23.08 2.39
N VAL A 551 34.28 22.10 3.07
CA VAL A 551 34.79 20.86 2.49
C VAL A 551 33.75 19.76 2.67
N LYS A 552 33.46 19.00 1.61
CA LYS A 552 32.53 17.87 1.67
C LYS A 552 33.30 16.57 1.88
N PHE A 553 32.85 15.80 2.85
CA PHE A 553 33.32 14.47 3.16
C PHE A 553 32.24 13.49 2.73
N SER A 554 32.47 12.72 1.67
CA SER A 554 31.49 11.74 1.16
C SER A 554 31.78 10.36 1.73
N ASN A 555 30.76 9.67 2.25
CA ASN A 555 30.95 8.33 2.79
C ASN A 555 31.37 7.36 1.68
N ILE A 556 32.46 6.63 1.89
CA ILE A 556 32.96 5.59 0.97
C ILE A 556 32.51 4.22 1.45
N LYS A 557 32.64 3.98 2.77
CA LYS A 557 32.25 2.72 3.40
C LYS A 557 31.92 2.92 4.87
N THR A 558 30.99 2.11 5.33
CA THR A 558 30.75 1.93 6.76
C THR A 558 31.87 1.05 7.36
N CYS A 559 32.40 1.43 8.52
CA CYS A 559 33.48 0.70 9.16
C CYS A 559 32.99 -0.62 9.78
N PRO A 560 33.76 -1.72 9.73
CA PRO A 560 33.36 -3.02 10.31
C PRO A 560 32.96 -2.95 11.79
N GLU A 561 33.60 -2.07 12.55
CA GLU A 561 33.30 -1.78 13.96
C GLU A 561 31.83 -1.37 14.15
N PHE A 562 31.29 -0.59 13.22
CA PHE A 562 29.90 -0.19 13.25
C PHE A 562 28.95 -1.35 12.94
N SER A 563 29.30 -2.22 11.99
CA SER A 563 28.50 -3.42 11.72
C SER A 563 28.47 -4.40 12.91
N GLN A 564 29.52 -4.44 13.73
CA GLN A 564 29.52 -5.19 14.99
C GLN A 564 28.62 -4.52 16.02
N LEU A 565 28.72 -3.20 16.17
CA LEU A 565 27.88 -2.41 17.06
C LEU A 565 26.38 -2.56 16.74
N GLN A 566 26.00 -2.46 15.46
CA GLN A 566 24.61 -2.66 15.03
C GLN A 566 24.09 -4.05 15.38
N LYS A 567 24.91 -5.11 15.28
CA LYS A 567 24.50 -6.47 15.65
C LYS A 567 24.24 -6.60 17.15
N VAL A 568 25.05 -5.95 17.99
CA VAL A 568 24.86 -5.94 19.44
C VAL A 568 23.61 -5.14 19.82
N LEU A 569 23.36 -4.01 19.15
CA LEU A 569 22.19 -3.15 19.40
C LEU A 569 20.87 -3.70 18.82
N SER A 570 20.93 -4.71 17.96
CA SER A 570 19.74 -5.32 17.31
C SER A 570 19.38 -6.70 17.88
N ALA A 571 20.24 -7.29 18.72
CA ALA A 571 20.01 -8.53 19.45
C ALA A 571 19.34 -8.26 20.79
#